data_AF-A0A7Z9VES8-F1
#
_entry.id   AF-A0A7Z9VES8-F1
#
_cell.length_a   1.000
_cell.length_b   1.000
_cell.length_c   1.000
_cell.angle_alpha   90.00
_cell.angle_beta   90.00
_cell.angle_gamma   90.00
#
_symmetry.space_group_name_H-M   'P 1'
#
loop_
_entity.id
_entity.type
_entity.pdbx_description
1 polymer ?
#
loop_
_entity_poly.entity_id
_entity_poly.type
_entity_poly.pdbx_seq_one_letter_code
_entity_poly.pdbx_strand_id
1 'polypeptide(L)'
;MNDAPLYQGYDQAGLDAQYNNRARVPEHADIHAGYQAQADAVLADFDTRLDVSYGPSAEETLDIYLPKPAPPAPAKEGAPTGGMPINVFLHGGYWFSRHKNDYRFLARGMIPSGAALIVVNYALVPSVDLDEVVRQCRAAIAWTYRNAVDFGGDPNRLFVSGHSAGGHLTAMMMSTVWPALGDDLPDNIIKGGCALSGIFDLAPVPLIYMQETLQFTP
;
A
#
# COMPACT_ATOMS: atom_id res chain seq x y z
N MET A 1 28.51 -29.12 2.91
CA MET A 1 28.03 -27.76 2.60
C MET A 1 28.39 -26.89 3.80
N ASN A 2 28.77 -25.64 3.59
CA ASN A 2 29.26 -24.81 4.68
C ASN A 2 28.05 -24.30 5.49
N ASP A 3 27.77 -24.93 6.63
CA ASP A 3 26.73 -24.54 7.59
C ASP A 3 27.13 -23.28 8.39
N ALA A 4 27.94 -22.39 7.81
CA ALA A 4 28.36 -21.16 8.46
C ALA A 4 27.18 -20.17 8.50
N PRO A 5 26.93 -19.52 9.66
CA PRO A 5 25.82 -18.59 9.80
C PRO A 5 26.02 -17.37 8.88
N LEU A 6 24.97 -17.05 8.13
CA LEU A 6 24.89 -15.96 7.16
C LEU A 6 24.30 -14.69 7.77
N TYR A 7 23.15 -14.81 8.44
CA TYR A 7 22.48 -13.68 9.10
C TYR A 7 21.79 -14.14 10.39
N GLN A 8 22.06 -13.46 11.50
CA GLN A 8 21.49 -13.77 12.83
C GLN A 8 21.48 -15.26 13.21
N GLY A 9 22.54 -16.00 12.84
CA GLY A 9 22.68 -17.42 13.17
C GLY A 9 22.00 -18.40 12.20
N TYR A 10 21.27 -17.92 11.19
CA TYR A 10 20.75 -18.76 10.11
C TYR A 10 21.81 -19.01 9.04
N ASP A 11 21.93 -20.24 8.57
CA ASP A 11 22.57 -20.57 7.30
C ASP A 11 21.67 -20.16 6.12
N GLN A 12 22.11 -20.40 4.88
CA GLN A 12 21.36 -20.03 3.67
C GLN A 12 19.95 -20.63 3.65
N ALA A 13 19.85 -21.95 3.85
CA ALA A 13 18.58 -22.67 3.77
C ALA A 13 17.61 -22.24 4.88
N GLY A 14 18.11 -22.03 6.10
CA GLY A 14 17.34 -21.54 7.22
C GLY A 14 16.82 -20.11 6.99
N LEU A 15 17.65 -19.23 6.42
CA LEU A 15 17.28 -17.85 6.11
C LEU A 15 16.22 -17.81 5.00
N ASP A 16 16.41 -18.57 3.91
CA ASP A 16 15.44 -18.67 2.81
C ASP A 16 14.08 -19.17 3.29
N ALA A 17 14.06 -20.15 4.20
CA ALA A 17 12.84 -20.67 4.79
C ALA A 17 12.09 -19.65 5.67
N GLN A 18 12.76 -18.61 6.20
CA GLN A 18 12.10 -17.52 6.92
C GLN A 18 11.42 -16.52 5.98
N TYR A 19 11.92 -16.35 4.76
CA TYR A 19 11.41 -15.37 3.79
C TYR A 19 10.45 -15.97 2.75
N ASN A 20 10.32 -17.30 2.69
CA ASN A 20 9.39 -17.98 1.80
C ASN A 20 7.99 -18.18 2.43
N ASN A 21 7.17 -17.13 2.42
CA ASN A 21 5.79 -17.19 2.92
C ASN A 21 4.91 -18.17 2.13
N ARG A 22 5.15 -18.36 0.83
CA ARG A 22 4.33 -19.26 -0.02
C ARG A 22 4.50 -20.72 0.39
N ALA A 23 5.72 -21.13 0.76
CA ALA A 23 5.96 -22.47 1.26
C ALA A 23 5.25 -22.74 2.61
N ARG A 24 4.94 -21.70 3.38
CA ARG A 24 4.23 -21.80 4.68
C ARG A 24 2.72 -21.76 4.56
N VAL A 25 2.19 -21.30 3.43
CA VAL A 25 0.75 -21.20 3.16
C VAL A 25 0.44 -21.89 1.82
N PRO A 26 0.31 -23.22 1.79
CA PRO A 26 0.06 -23.97 0.56
C PRO A 26 -1.19 -23.52 -0.19
N GLU A 27 -2.22 -23.06 0.53
CA GLU A 27 -3.51 -22.60 0.00
C GLU A 27 -3.48 -21.16 -0.53
N HIS A 28 -2.32 -20.50 -0.58
CA HIS A 28 -2.21 -19.11 -0.98
C HIS A 28 -2.81 -18.85 -2.37
N ALA A 29 -2.73 -19.79 -3.30
CA ALA A 29 -3.33 -19.64 -4.63
C ALA A 29 -4.86 -19.48 -4.55
N ASP A 30 -5.52 -20.34 -3.78
CA ASP A 30 -6.98 -20.30 -3.59
C ASP A 30 -7.42 -19.05 -2.83
N ILE A 31 -6.64 -18.63 -1.84
CA ILE A 31 -6.88 -17.39 -1.10
C ILE A 31 -6.83 -16.18 -2.03
N HIS A 32 -5.81 -16.07 -2.89
CA HIS A 32 -5.72 -14.98 -3.87
C HIS A 32 -6.85 -15.04 -4.91
N ALA A 33 -7.23 -16.23 -5.38
CA ALA A 33 -8.36 -16.39 -6.28
C ALA A 33 -9.68 -15.91 -5.63
N GLY A 34 -9.86 -16.19 -4.34
CA GLY A 34 -10.98 -15.67 -3.54
C GLY A 34 -11.01 -14.14 -3.47
N TYR A 35 -9.85 -13.49 -3.30
CA TYR A 35 -9.75 -12.03 -3.32
C TYR A 35 -10.14 -11.45 -4.69
N GLN A 36 -9.68 -12.07 -5.79
CA GLN A 36 -9.99 -11.62 -7.13
C GLN A 36 -11.49 -11.74 -7.45
N ALA A 37 -12.13 -12.85 -7.06
CA ALA A 37 -13.57 -13.03 -7.25
C ALA A 37 -14.40 -11.97 -6.52
N GLN A 38 -13.94 -11.50 -5.36
CA GLN A 38 -14.59 -10.41 -4.61
C GLN A 38 -14.30 -9.02 -5.21
N ALA A 39 -13.14 -8.85 -5.85
CA ALA A 39 -12.65 -7.58 -6.38
C ALA A 39 -13.50 -7.05 -7.54
N ASP A 40 -14.05 -7.92 -8.39
CA ASP A 40 -14.92 -7.48 -9.50
C ASP A 40 -16.28 -7.00 -8.99
N ALA A 41 -16.83 -7.68 -7.97
CA ALA A 41 -18.10 -7.29 -7.37
C ALA A 41 -18.01 -5.94 -6.62
N VAL A 42 -16.82 -5.55 -6.14
CA VAL A 42 -16.59 -4.23 -5.53
C VAL A 42 -16.91 -3.08 -6.49
N LEU A 43 -16.62 -3.25 -7.79
CA LEU A 43 -16.86 -2.20 -8.79
C LEU A 43 -18.34 -1.87 -8.97
N ALA A 44 -19.23 -2.83 -8.68
CA ALA A 44 -20.68 -2.61 -8.70
C ALA A 44 -21.21 -2.04 -7.38
N ASP A 45 -20.54 -2.31 -6.26
CA ASP A 45 -21.02 -2.00 -4.91
C ASP A 45 -20.73 -0.56 -4.48
N PHE A 46 -19.66 0.05 -4.99
CA PHE A 46 -19.15 1.35 -4.56
C PHE A 46 -19.02 2.35 -5.71
N ASP A 47 -18.90 3.63 -5.40
CA ASP A 47 -18.48 4.62 -6.40
C ASP A 47 -16.95 4.51 -6.56
N THR A 48 -16.47 4.49 -7.81
CA THR A 48 -15.07 4.19 -8.12
C THR A 48 -14.51 5.14 -9.17
N ARG A 49 -13.26 5.57 -8.96
CA ARG A 49 -12.44 6.24 -9.97
C ARG A 49 -11.19 5.39 -10.15
N LEU A 50 -11.09 4.73 -11.29
CA LEU A 50 -10.01 3.77 -11.56
C LEU A 50 -8.91 4.42 -12.41
N ASP A 51 -7.70 3.90 -12.27
CA ASP A 51 -6.53 4.23 -13.08
C ASP A 51 -6.22 5.74 -13.09
N VAL A 52 -6.44 6.40 -11.96
CA VAL A 52 -6.15 7.82 -11.79
C VAL A 52 -4.64 8.00 -11.73
N SER A 53 -4.08 8.70 -12.71
CA SER A 53 -2.64 9.01 -12.73
C SER A 53 -2.28 10.00 -11.63
N TYR A 54 -1.24 9.66 -10.85
CA TYR A 54 -0.65 10.54 -9.85
C TYR A 54 0.77 10.98 -10.20
N GLY A 55 1.37 10.40 -11.25
CA GLY A 55 2.74 10.64 -11.67
C GLY A 55 2.95 10.36 -13.17
N PRO A 56 4.15 10.64 -13.69
CA PRO A 56 4.43 10.63 -15.13
C PRO A 56 4.51 9.25 -15.79
N SER A 57 4.76 8.18 -15.04
CA SER A 57 4.87 6.83 -15.59
C SER A 57 3.52 6.11 -15.67
N ALA A 58 3.46 5.07 -16.52
CA ALA A 58 2.27 4.24 -16.68
C ALA A 58 1.87 3.50 -15.39
N GLU A 59 2.85 3.22 -14.52
CA GLU A 59 2.61 2.50 -13.26
C GLU A 59 2.16 3.40 -12.12
N GLU A 60 2.38 4.72 -12.23
CA GLU A 60 1.97 5.73 -11.25
C GLU A 60 0.47 6.04 -11.34
N THR A 61 -0.34 5.01 -11.04
CA THR A 61 -1.80 5.06 -11.00
C THR A 61 -2.36 4.64 -9.65
N LEU A 62 -3.53 5.15 -9.29
CA LEU A 62 -4.27 4.73 -8.10
C LEU A 62 -5.76 4.56 -8.42
N ASP A 63 -6.42 3.74 -7.63
CA ASP A 63 -7.87 3.60 -7.64
C ASP A 63 -8.47 4.24 -6.38
N ILE A 64 -9.56 4.96 -6.56
CA ILE A 64 -10.31 5.62 -5.49
C ILE A 64 -11.64 4.90 -5.34
N TYR A 65 -11.94 4.42 -4.14
CA TYR A 65 -13.20 3.79 -3.79
C TYR A 65 -13.91 4.60 -2.71
N LEU A 66 -15.17 4.96 -3.00
CA LEU A 66 -15.97 5.86 -2.19
C LEU A 66 -17.29 5.20 -1.79
N PRO A 67 -17.86 5.54 -0.62
CA PRO A 67 -19.24 5.18 -0.33
C PRO A 67 -20.15 5.78 -1.40
N LYS A 68 -21.16 5.01 -1.83
CA LYS A 68 -22.19 5.56 -2.72
C LYS A 68 -22.86 6.76 -2.04
N PRO A 69 -23.24 7.81 -2.80
CA PRO A 69 -23.99 8.92 -2.25
C PRO A 69 -25.23 8.41 -1.54
N ALA A 70 -25.26 8.51 -0.21
CA ALA A 70 -26.47 8.26 0.56
C ALA A 70 -27.35 9.53 0.47
N PRO A 71 -28.68 9.39 0.41
CA PRO A 71 -29.55 10.54 0.70
C PRO A 71 -29.15 11.12 2.06
N PRO A 72 -29.18 12.45 2.23
CA PRO A 72 -28.68 13.09 3.44
C PRO A 72 -29.34 12.47 4.67
N ALA A 73 -28.56 11.71 5.43
CA ALA A 73 -28.99 11.22 6.73
C ALA A 73 -29.08 12.44 7.67
N PRO A 74 -30.05 12.48 8.60
CA PRO A 74 -30.04 13.51 9.64
C PRO A 74 -28.68 13.47 10.33
N ALA A 75 -28.03 14.64 10.38
CA ALA A 75 -26.71 14.77 10.98
C ALA A 75 -26.77 14.18 12.39
N LYS A 76 -26.01 13.12 12.64
CA LYS A 76 -25.85 12.61 14.00
C LYS A 76 -25.18 13.73 14.81
N GLU A 77 -25.72 14.06 15.97
CA GLU A 77 -25.07 15.01 16.89
C GLU A 77 -23.63 14.54 17.15
N GLY A 78 -22.66 15.40 16.87
CA GLY A 78 -21.22 15.07 16.95
C GLY A 78 -20.62 14.40 15.72
N ALA A 79 -21.36 14.23 14.62
CA ALA A 79 -20.79 13.80 13.34
C ALA A 79 -19.77 14.85 12.85
N PRO A 80 -18.59 14.43 12.37
CA PRO A 80 -17.61 15.35 11.80
C PRO A 80 -18.25 16.17 10.68
N THR A 81 -18.11 17.49 10.75
CA THR A 81 -18.60 18.43 9.72
C THR A 81 -17.63 18.56 8.53
N GLY A 82 -16.55 17.77 8.52
CA GLY A 82 -15.52 17.73 7.47
C GLY A 82 -15.64 16.51 6.55
N GLY A 83 -14.81 16.46 5.52
CA GLY A 83 -14.74 15.36 4.56
C GLY A 83 -14.46 13.98 5.20
N MET A 84 -14.59 12.93 4.39
CA MET A 84 -14.38 11.55 4.83
C MET A 84 -12.91 11.29 5.19
N PRO A 85 -12.61 10.46 6.21
CA PRO A 85 -11.27 9.91 6.37
C PRO A 85 -10.79 9.23 5.10
N ILE A 86 -9.48 9.23 4.88
CA ILE A 86 -8.85 8.62 3.71
C ILE A 86 -7.85 7.59 4.22
N ASN A 87 -7.96 6.35 3.76
CA ASN A 87 -6.90 5.37 3.92
C ASN A 87 -6.24 5.09 2.57
N VAL A 88 -4.93 5.36 2.47
CA VAL A 88 -4.11 4.98 1.33
C VAL A 88 -3.47 3.62 1.60
N PHE A 89 -3.72 2.66 0.73
CA PHE A 89 -3.20 1.30 0.81
C PHE A 89 -2.08 1.06 -0.19
N LEU A 90 -0.97 0.51 0.30
CA LEU A 90 0.21 0.12 -0.49
C LEU A 90 0.31 -1.41 -0.53
N HIS A 91 0.35 -1.99 -1.73
CA HIS A 91 0.28 -3.44 -1.88
C HIS A 91 1.58 -4.18 -1.49
N GLY A 92 1.47 -5.50 -1.34
CA GLY A 92 2.62 -6.37 -1.07
C GLY A 92 3.29 -6.87 -2.35
N GLY A 93 4.02 -7.99 -2.23
CA GLY A 93 4.60 -8.68 -3.38
C GLY A 93 6.12 -8.51 -3.54
N TYR A 94 6.85 -8.30 -2.44
CA TYR A 94 8.32 -8.12 -2.44
C TYR A 94 8.79 -7.02 -3.40
N TRP A 95 8.00 -5.95 -3.59
CA TRP A 95 8.27 -4.86 -4.54
C TRP A 95 8.43 -5.29 -6.01
N PHE A 96 8.34 -6.58 -6.34
CA PHE A 96 8.56 -7.13 -7.69
C PHE A 96 7.30 -7.68 -8.35
N SER A 97 6.22 -7.84 -7.57
CA SER A 97 4.98 -8.47 -8.04
C SER A 97 3.75 -7.80 -7.43
N ARG A 98 2.58 -8.20 -7.93
CA ARG A 98 1.23 -7.68 -7.60
C ARG A 98 0.91 -6.36 -8.28
N HIS A 99 -0.36 -6.01 -8.19
CA HIS A 99 -0.94 -4.82 -8.79
C HIS A 99 -2.09 -4.32 -7.91
N LYS A 100 -2.44 -3.03 -7.97
CA LYS A 100 -3.57 -2.46 -7.18
C LYS A 100 -4.89 -3.23 -7.36
N ASN A 101 -5.11 -3.80 -8.54
CA ASN A 101 -6.32 -4.57 -8.88
C ASN A 101 -6.51 -5.83 -8.03
N ASP A 102 -5.44 -6.38 -7.45
CA ASP A 102 -5.52 -7.56 -6.58
C ASP A 102 -6.17 -7.22 -5.21
N TYR A 103 -6.28 -5.93 -4.88
CA TYR A 103 -6.63 -5.44 -3.54
C TYR A 103 -7.97 -4.70 -3.46
N ARG A 104 -8.78 -4.69 -4.53
CA ARG A 104 -10.08 -4.00 -4.53
C ARG A 104 -11.01 -4.51 -3.44
N PHE A 105 -10.92 -5.79 -3.09
CA PHE A 105 -11.73 -6.43 -2.05
C PHE A 105 -11.66 -5.70 -0.70
N LEU A 106 -10.56 -4.98 -0.40
CA LEU A 106 -10.40 -4.18 0.81
C LEU A 106 -11.46 -3.08 0.96
N ALA A 107 -12.04 -2.61 -0.16
CA ALA A 107 -13.12 -1.63 -0.16
C ALA A 107 -14.32 -2.08 0.70
N ARG A 108 -14.64 -3.39 0.68
CA ARG A 108 -15.75 -3.95 1.49
C ARG A 108 -15.52 -3.84 2.99
N GLY A 109 -14.26 -3.88 3.43
CA GLY A 109 -13.91 -3.71 4.85
C GLY A 109 -13.83 -2.25 5.27
N MET A 110 -13.35 -1.36 4.38
CA MET A 110 -13.05 0.03 4.73
C MET A 110 -14.23 0.97 4.54
N ILE A 111 -14.91 0.92 3.40
CA ILE A 111 -15.92 1.91 3.02
C ILE A 111 -17.14 1.94 3.97
N PRO A 112 -17.64 0.81 4.50
CA PRO A 112 -18.73 0.84 5.48
C PRO A 112 -18.41 1.61 6.77
N SER A 113 -17.14 1.86 7.07
CA SER A 113 -16.73 2.71 8.19
C SER A 113 -16.87 4.22 7.92
N GLY A 114 -17.24 4.60 6.69
CA GLY A 114 -17.36 5.99 6.25
C GLY A 114 -16.06 6.61 5.74
N ALA A 115 -15.04 5.80 5.46
CA ALA A 115 -13.76 6.24 4.91
C ALA A 115 -13.67 5.98 3.40
N ALA A 116 -12.95 6.84 2.69
CA ALA A 116 -12.46 6.57 1.34
C ALA A 116 -11.27 5.61 1.40
N LEU A 117 -11.20 4.70 0.43
CA LEU A 117 -10.03 3.84 0.22
C LEU A 117 -9.33 4.25 -1.07
N ILE A 118 -8.03 4.52 -0.98
CA ILE A 118 -7.14 4.72 -2.12
C ILE A 118 -6.23 3.49 -2.21
N VAL A 119 -6.17 2.84 -3.37
CA VAL A 119 -5.25 1.71 -3.59
C VAL A 119 -4.23 2.12 -4.65
N VAL A 120 -2.96 2.20 -4.25
CA VAL A 120 -1.87 2.72 -5.07
C VAL A 120 -1.23 1.58 -5.86
N ASN A 121 -0.99 1.80 -7.16
CA ASN A 121 -0.04 1.05 -7.96
C ASN A 121 1.29 1.80 -8.03
N TYR A 122 2.37 1.07 -8.22
CA TYR A 122 3.72 1.62 -8.40
C TYR A 122 4.54 0.67 -9.28
N ALA A 123 5.63 1.17 -9.85
CA ALA A 123 6.55 0.38 -10.65
C ALA A 123 7.23 -0.70 -9.80
N LEU A 124 7.60 -1.81 -10.44
CA LEU A 124 8.14 -2.99 -9.76
C LEU A 124 9.63 -3.15 -10.01
N VAL A 125 10.35 -3.63 -9.01
CA VAL A 125 11.76 -4.01 -9.19
C VAL A 125 11.85 -5.26 -10.08
N PRO A 126 12.89 -5.40 -10.93
CA PRO A 126 14.04 -4.51 -11.09
C PRO A 126 13.87 -3.44 -12.19
N SER A 127 12.65 -3.19 -12.70
CA SER A 127 12.46 -2.15 -13.72
C SER A 127 12.80 -0.74 -13.21
N VAL A 128 12.67 -0.56 -11.89
CA VAL A 128 13.14 0.58 -11.11
C VAL A 128 13.83 0.05 -9.85
N ASP A 129 14.56 0.91 -9.14
CA ASP A 129 15.10 0.59 -7.81
C ASP A 129 14.09 0.86 -6.68
N LEU A 130 14.41 0.43 -5.46
CA LEU A 130 13.52 0.59 -4.31
C LEU A 130 13.32 2.06 -3.91
N ASP A 131 14.31 2.92 -4.16
CA ASP A 131 14.21 4.36 -3.90
C ASP A 131 13.15 5.00 -4.78
N GLU A 132 13.09 4.62 -6.05
CA GLU A 132 12.05 5.04 -6.98
C GLU A 132 10.67 4.52 -6.57
N VAL A 133 10.55 3.27 -6.12
CA VAL A 133 9.28 2.75 -5.57
C VAL A 133 8.81 3.59 -4.37
N VAL A 134 9.72 3.94 -3.45
CA VAL A 134 9.42 4.79 -2.31
C VAL A 134 9.05 6.20 -2.76
N ARG A 135 9.74 6.76 -3.77
CA ARG A 135 9.42 8.08 -4.35
C ARG A 135 8.03 8.10 -4.96
N GLN A 136 7.64 7.07 -5.71
CA GLN A 136 6.31 6.95 -6.31
C GLN A 136 5.21 6.85 -5.24
N CYS A 137 5.43 6.07 -4.17
CA CYS A 137 4.49 6.02 -3.05
C CYS A 137 4.33 7.39 -2.36
N ARG A 138 5.43 8.15 -2.19
CA ARG A 138 5.38 9.53 -1.66
C ARG A 138 4.57 10.45 -2.59
N ALA A 139 4.78 10.33 -3.90
CA ALA A 139 4.03 11.09 -4.89
C ALA A 139 2.52 10.78 -4.83
N ALA A 140 2.14 9.52 -4.65
CA ALA A 140 0.74 9.11 -4.49
C ALA A 140 0.08 9.71 -3.23
N ILE A 141 0.80 9.75 -2.10
CA ILE A 141 0.30 10.39 -0.87
C ILE A 141 0.15 11.90 -1.06
N ALA A 142 1.16 12.58 -1.63
CA ALA A 142 1.10 14.01 -1.90
C ALA A 142 -0.03 14.36 -2.88
N TRP A 143 -0.23 13.56 -3.92
CA TRP A 143 -1.36 13.68 -4.84
C TRP A 143 -2.69 13.52 -4.09
N THR A 144 -2.80 12.49 -3.24
CA THR A 144 -4.03 12.24 -2.46
C THR A 144 -4.36 13.41 -1.55
N TYR A 145 -3.36 13.98 -0.86
CA TYR A 145 -3.52 15.16 -0.01
C TYR A 145 -4.06 16.36 -0.82
N ARG A 146 -3.45 16.66 -1.97
CA ARG A 146 -3.81 17.80 -2.83
C ARG A 146 -5.19 17.67 -3.46
N ASN A 147 -5.63 16.44 -3.76
CA ASN A 147 -6.89 16.18 -4.47
C ASN A 147 -8.00 15.67 -3.54
N ALA A 148 -7.76 15.57 -2.23
CA ALA A 148 -8.68 15.00 -1.24
C ALA A 148 -10.10 15.58 -1.33
N VAL A 149 -10.18 16.90 -1.42
CA VAL A 149 -11.46 17.64 -1.45
C VAL A 149 -12.29 17.29 -2.69
N ASP A 150 -11.66 17.01 -3.83
CA ASP A 150 -12.34 16.74 -5.12
C ASP A 150 -13.08 15.39 -5.16
N PHE A 151 -12.78 14.51 -4.21
CA PHE A 151 -13.51 13.27 -3.99
C PHE A 151 -14.23 13.21 -2.63
N GLY A 152 -14.36 14.35 -1.95
CA GLY A 152 -15.06 14.47 -0.66
C GLY A 152 -14.28 13.91 0.54
N GLY A 153 -12.98 13.67 0.38
CA GLY A 153 -12.08 13.33 1.48
C GLY A 153 -11.61 14.55 2.26
N ASP A 154 -11.20 14.32 3.51
CA ASP A 154 -10.57 15.33 4.36
C ASP A 154 -9.05 15.13 4.38
N PRO A 155 -8.25 16.07 3.82
CA PRO A 155 -6.79 15.96 3.80
C PRO A 155 -6.16 15.96 5.20
N ASN A 156 -6.88 16.40 6.23
CA ASN A 156 -6.44 16.34 7.63
C ASN A 156 -6.77 15.00 8.30
N ARG A 157 -7.36 14.05 7.59
CA ARG A 157 -7.73 12.72 8.09
C ARG A 157 -7.19 11.63 7.16
N LEU A 158 -5.95 11.79 6.73
CA LEU A 158 -5.24 10.87 5.85
C LEU A 158 -4.43 9.86 6.68
N PHE A 159 -4.67 8.58 6.42
CA PHE A 159 -4.01 7.42 7.02
C PHE A 159 -3.36 6.58 5.93
N VAL A 160 -2.35 5.81 6.30
CA VAL A 160 -1.68 4.87 5.39
C VAL A 160 -1.70 3.46 5.96
N SER A 161 -1.85 2.48 5.10
CA SER A 161 -1.71 1.07 5.45
C SER A 161 -1.05 0.30 4.32
N GLY A 162 -0.51 -0.88 4.63
CA GLY A 162 0.07 -1.72 3.60
C GLY A 162 0.48 -3.07 4.14
N HIS A 163 0.59 -4.03 3.22
CA HIS A 163 0.84 -5.43 3.56
C HIS A 163 2.21 -5.91 3.05
N SER A 164 2.99 -6.59 3.89
CA SER A 164 4.29 -7.16 3.51
C SER A 164 5.25 -6.07 2.99
N ALA A 165 5.65 -6.12 1.71
CA ALA A 165 6.39 -5.04 1.06
C ALA A 165 5.68 -3.66 1.17
N GLY A 166 4.35 -3.64 1.19
CA GLY A 166 3.57 -2.42 1.45
C GLY A 166 3.60 -1.97 2.91
N GLY A 167 3.86 -2.89 3.84
CA GLY A 167 4.11 -2.58 5.24
C GLY A 167 5.45 -1.84 5.42
N HIS A 168 6.48 -2.25 4.68
CA HIS A 168 7.72 -1.48 4.55
C HIS A 168 7.44 -0.07 4.01
N LEU A 169 6.74 0.03 2.88
CA LEU A 169 6.43 1.31 2.25
C LEU A 169 5.59 2.21 3.18
N THR A 170 4.68 1.63 3.97
CA THR A 170 3.93 2.33 5.01
C THR A 170 4.85 2.98 6.05
N ALA A 171 5.86 2.25 6.54
CA ALA A 171 6.84 2.80 7.47
C ALA A 171 7.68 3.93 6.81
N MET A 172 8.02 3.79 5.53
CA MET A 172 8.71 4.83 4.77
C MET A 172 7.85 6.09 4.62
N MET A 173 6.55 5.97 4.38
CA MET A 173 5.64 7.12 4.30
C MET A 173 5.51 7.81 5.66
N MET A 174 5.38 7.04 6.74
CA MET A 174 5.33 7.57 8.12
C MET A 174 6.62 8.32 8.52
N SER A 175 7.75 7.95 7.94
CA SER A 175 9.08 8.54 8.23
C SER A 175 9.46 9.65 7.26
N THR A 176 8.58 10.03 6.32
CA THR A 176 8.87 11.05 5.31
C THR A 176 8.78 12.46 5.89
N VAL A 177 9.77 13.30 5.59
CA VAL A 177 9.73 14.74 5.86
C VAL A 177 8.98 15.43 4.73
N TRP A 178 7.66 15.53 4.88
CA TRP A 178 6.76 15.97 3.80
C TRP A 178 7.04 17.39 3.25
N PRO A 179 7.38 18.40 4.07
CA PRO A 179 7.69 19.73 3.53
C PRO A 179 8.93 19.75 2.62
N ALA A 180 9.84 18.79 2.76
CA ALA A 180 11.00 18.68 1.85
C ALA A 180 10.61 18.25 0.43
N LEU A 181 9.38 17.76 0.23
CA LEU A 181 8.84 17.33 -1.07
C LEU A 181 7.87 18.36 -1.68
N GLY A 182 7.48 19.40 -0.93
CA GLY A 182 6.63 20.48 -1.40
C GLY A 182 6.21 21.42 -0.26
N ASP A 183 6.28 22.72 -0.51
CA ASP A 183 5.99 23.77 0.50
C ASP A 183 4.53 23.76 0.99
N ASP A 184 3.62 23.15 0.21
CA ASP A 184 2.20 22.99 0.53
C ASP A 184 1.91 21.77 1.42
N LEU A 185 2.89 20.89 1.61
CA LEU A 185 2.71 19.62 2.31
C LEU A 185 3.05 19.79 3.81
N PRO A 186 2.10 19.64 4.74
CA PRO A 186 2.38 19.79 6.16
C PRO A 186 3.24 18.63 6.70
N ASP A 187 4.01 18.87 7.76
CA ASP A 187 4.80 17.82 8.44
C ASP A 187 3.97 16.60 8.85
N ASN A 188 2.71 16.84 9.20
CA ASN A 188 1.81 15.83 9.74
C ASN A 188 0.74 15.36 8.74
N ILE A 189 1.02 15.31 7.43
CA ILE A 189 0.05 14.80 6.41
C ILE A 189 -0.62 13.51 6.89
N ILE A 190 0.19 12.54 7.35
CA ILE A 190 -0.30 11.24 7.78
C ILE A 190 -0.61 11.26 9.28
N LYS A 191 -1.86 10.90 9.62
CA LYS A 191 -2.35 10.87 11.01
C LYS A 191 -2.16 9.52 11.70
N GLY A 192 -1.84 8.47 10.94
CA GLY A 192 -1.53 7.15 11.46
C GLY A 192 -1.20 6.15 10.35
N GLY A 193 -0.41 5.13 10.71
CA GLY A 193 0.06 4.09 9.81
C GLY A 193 -0.24 2.69 10.34
N CYS A 194 -0.68 1.77 9.48
CA CYS A 194 -0.86 0.35 9.80
C CYS A 194 -0.03 -0.53 8.86
N ALA A 195 1.17 -0.95 9.33
CA ALA A 195 2.07 -1.81 8.57
C ALA A 195 1.80 -3.29 8.89
N LEU A 196 1.03 -3.95 8.04
CA LEU A 196 0.59 -5.33 8.21
C LEU A 196 1.68 -6.30 7.75
N SER A 197 2.27 -7.05 8.67
CA SER A 197 3.28 -8.07 8.37
C SER A 197 4.47 -7.53 7.55
N GLY A 198 4.90 -6.31 7.86
CA GLY A 198 5.93 -5.59 7.10
C GLY A 198 7.35 -6.15 7.27
N ILE A 199 8.22 -5.84 6.30
CA ILE A 199 9.66 -6.13 6.34
C ILE A 199 10.38 -4.81 6.59
N PHE A 200 11.01 -4.63 7.75
CA PHE A 200 11.57 -3.33 8.16
C PHE A 200 13.10 -3.30 8.21
N ASP A 201 13.71 -4.47 8.34
CA ASP A 201 15.14 -4.66 8.17
C ASP A 201 15.37 -5.32 6.81
N LEU A 202 16.00 -4.58 5.90
CA LEU A 202 16.29 -5.04 4.55
C LEU A 202 17.68 -5.67 4.42
N ALA A 203 18.53 -5.61 5.45
CA ALA A 203 19.88 -6.18 5.41
C ALA A 203 19.94 -7.66 4.98
N PRO A 204 18.99 -8.55 5.37
CA PRO A 204 18.99 -9.94 4.90
C PRO A 204 18.39 -10.14 3.49
N VAL A 205 17.74 -9.13 2.89
CA VAL A 205 17.03 -9.30 1.61
C VAL A 205 17.98 -9.63 0.44
N PRO A 206 19.18 -9.03 0.33
CA PRO A 206 20.16 -9.46 -0.67
C PRO A 206 20.76 -10.85 -0.43
N LEU A 207 20.50 -11.46 0.72
CA LEU A 207 21.07 -12.74 1.14
C LEU A 207 20.10 -13.91 0.96
N ILE A 208 18.84 -13.66 0.59
CA ILE A 208 17.82 -14.70 0.39
C ILE A 208 17.67 -15.09 -1.07
N TYR A 209 17.00 -16.21 -1.32
CA TYR A 209 16.69 -16.75 -2.66
C TYR A 209 16.01 -15.75 -3.61
N MET A 210 15.36 -14.71 -3.06
CA MET A 210 14.72 -13.66 -3.85
C MET A 210 15.73 -12.71 -4.52
N GLN A 211 17.00 -12.70 -4.11
CA GLN A 211 17.99 -11.76 -4.63
C GLN A 211 18.18 -11.85 -6.15
N GLU A 212 18.11 -13.04 -6.74
CA GLU A 212 18.18 -13.21 -8.20
C GLU A 212 17.06 -12.45 -8.94
N THR A 213 15.90 -12.30 -8.29
CA THR A 213 14.74 -11.57 -8.83
C THR A 213 14.80 -10.09 -8.47
N LEU A 214 15.15 -9.75 -7.22
CA LEU A 214 15.09 -8.40 -6.69
C LEU A 214 16.27 -7.53 -7.13
N GLN A 215 17.45 -8.13 -7.29
CA GLN A 215 18.69 -7.46 -7.71
C GLN A 215 19.09 -6.29 -6.80
N PHE A 216 18.86 -6.40 -5.49
CA PHE A 216 19.23 -5.34 -4.54
C PHE A 216 20.75 -5.27 -4.38
N THR A 217 21.29 -4.05 -4.44
CA THR A 217 22.70 -3.80 -4.16
C THR A 217 22.89 -3.44 -2.68
N PRO A 218 24.05 -3.78 -2.08
CA PRO A 218 24.38 -3.40 -0.71
C PRO A 218 24.40 -1.89 -0.47
#